data_AF-A0A378W1J2-F1
#
_entry.id   AF-A0A378W1J2-F1
#
_cell.length_a   1.000
_cell.length_b   1.000
_cell.length_c   1.000
_cell.angle_alpha   90.00
_cell.angle_beta   90.00
_cell.angle_gamma   90.00
#
_symmetry.space_group_name_H-M   'P 1'
#
loop_
_entity.id
_entity.type
_entity.pdbx_description
1 polymer ?
#
loop_
_entity_poly.entity_id
_entity_poly.type
_entity_poly.pdbx_seq_one_letter_code
_entity_poly.pdbx_strand_id
1 'polypeptide(L)'
;MSIVLHGVAAGKGIAVGCAHLIARGTEEVPQYDVAQADTDAEAERFDAAVKATRKELEQLRSAIPENAPTELGAFISLHLMLLTDVTLSREPVDILREQKSTPSGH
;
A
#
# COMPACT_ATOMS: atom_id res chain seq x y z
N MET A 1 -9.42 39.01 -13.13
CA MET A 1 -8.25 38.35 -12.52
C MET A 1 -8.00 37.08 -13.32
N SER A 2 -6.86 36.95 -14.00
CA SER A 2 -6.55 35.78 -14.83
C SER A 2 -5.59 34.86 -14.09
N ILE A 3 -5.86 33.55 -14.11
CA ILE A 3 -4.93 32.53 -13.64
C ILE A 3 -4.17 32.03 -14.87
N VAL A 4 -2.85 32.09 -14.83
CA VAL A 4 -1.97 31.50 -15.85
C VAL A 4 -1.26 30.31 -15.21
N LEU A 5 -1.54 29.11 -15.70
CA LEU A 5 -0.91 27.87 -15.25
C LEU A 5 0.20 27.50 -16.22
N HIS A 6 1.39 27.21 -15.69
CA HIS A 6 2.55 26.74 -16.47
C HIS A 6 2.77 25.26 -16.16
N GLY A 7 3.20 24.50 -17.16
CA GLY A 7 3.49 23.07 -17.01
C GLY A 7 4.29 22.53 -18.18
N VAL A 8 4.69 21.26 -18.07
CA VAL A 8 5.39 20.55 -19.15
C VAL A 8 4.37 19.75 -19.96
N ALA A 9 4.38 19.91 -21.28
CA ALA A 9 3.46 19.19 -22.15
C ALA A 9 3.84 17.70 -22.23
N ALA A 10 2.98 16.83 -21.70
CA ALA A 10 3.13 15.38 -21.80
C ALA A 10 2.53 14.79 -23.10
N GLY A 11 1.60 15.52 -23.73
CA GLY A 11 0.89 15.08 -24.93
C GLY A 11 0.19 16.24 -25.65
N LYS A 12 -0.44 15.94 -26.79
CA LYS A 12 -1.19 16.90 -27.60
C LYS A 12 -2.70 16.67 -27.39
N GLY A 13 -3.50 17.73 -27.38
CA GLY A 13 -4.97 17.62 -27.34
C GLY A 13 -5.63 18.65 -26.44
N ILE A 14 -6.96 18.67 -26.45
CA ILE A 14 -7.82 19.48 -25.59
C ILE A 14 -8.83 18.55 -24.94
N ALA A 15 -8.98 18.62 -23.62
CA ALA A 15 -9.99 17.89 -22.87
C ALA A 15 -10.93 18.88 -22.16
N VAL A 16 -12.23 18.60 -22.19
CA VAL A 16 -13.26 19.36 -21.47
C VAL A 16 -14.03 18.39 -20.59
N GLY A 17 -14.03 18.61 -19.27
CA GLY A 17 -14.66 17.71 -18.31
C GLY A 17 -14.48 18.18 -16.87
N CYS A 18 -15.03 17.42 -15.94
CA CYS A 18 -14.90 17.68 -14.52
C CYS A 18 -13.48 17.40 -14.03
N ALA A 19 -12.93 18.31 -13.24
CA ALA A 19 -11.66 18.09 -12.55
C ALA A 19 -11.89 17.17 -11.34
N HIS A 20 -11.28 15.99 -11.35
CA HIS A 20 -11.24 15.08 -10.21
C HIS A 20 -9.92 15.28 -9.45
N LEU A 21 -9.98 15.96 -8.31
CA LEU A 21 -8.82 16.18 -7.46
C LEU A 21 -8.60 14.98 -6.54
N ILE A 22 -7.54 14.22 -6.77
CA ILE A 22 -7.12 13.15 -5.87
C ILE A 22 -6.23 13.78 -4.79
N ALA A 23 -6.81 14.07 -3.63
CA ALA A 23 -6.03 14.44 -2.46
C ALA A 23 -5.41 13.17 -1.86
N ARG A 24 -4.17 12.86 -2.23
CA ARG A 24 -3.38 11.85 -1.52
C ARG A 24 -2.82 12.49 -0.25
N GLY A 25 -3.49 12.30 0.88
CA GLY A 25 -2.86 12.50 2.17
C GLY A 25 -1.89 11.37 2.42
N THR A 26 -0.60 11.68 2.57
CA THR A 26 0.24 10.85 3.44
C THR A 26 -0.22 11.16 4.86
N GLU A 27 -1.29 10.51 5.32
CA GLU A 27 -1.49 10.43 6.76
C GLU A 27 -0.21 9.81 7.33
N GLU A 28 0.43 10.52 8.27
CA GLU A 28 1.55 9.97 9.01
C GLU A 28 1.10 8.63 9.58
N VAL A 29 1.93 7.60 9.42
CA VAL A 29 1.67 6.30 10.05
C VAL A 29 1.74 6.55 11.55
N PRO A 30 0.62 6.42 12.29
CA PRO A 30 0.63 6.72 13.71
C PRO A 30 1.56 5.74 14.41
N GLN A 31 2.53 6.25 15.15
CA GLN A 31 3.36 5.44 16.03
C GLN A 31 2.67 5.35 17.39
N TYR A 32 2.23 4.16 17.75
CA TYR A 32 1.62 3.88 19.05
C TYR A 32 2.17 2.58 19.62
N ASP A 33 2.22 2.51 20.95
CA ASP A 33 2.57 1.29 21.65
C ASP A 33 1.37 0.35 21.69
N VAL A 34 1.60 -0.92 21.37
CA VAL A 34 0.59 -1.98 21.45
C VAL A 34 0.70 -2.61 22.83
N ALA A 35 -0.37 -2.59 23.62
CA ALA A 35 -0.38 -3.25 24.92
C ALA A 35 -0.20 -4.77 24.74
N GLN A 36 0.42 -5.44 25.71
CA GLN A 36 0.69 -6.88 25.63
C GLN A 36 -0.57 -7.74 25.43
N ALA A 37 -1.71 -7.28 25.95
CA ALA A 37 -2.99 -7.95 25.79
C ALA A 37 -3.54 -7.84 24.35
N ASP A 38 -3.11 -6.83 23.60
CA ASP A 38 -3.58 -6.51 22.25
C ASP A 38 -2.63 -7.01 21.15
N THR A 39 -1.45 -7.55 21.51
CA THR A 39 -0.45 -8.03 20.54
C THR A 39 -1.00 -9.08 19.57
N ASP A 40 -1.80 -10.03 20.05
CA ASP A 40 -2.37 -11.07 19.19
C ASP A 40 -3.43 -10.48 18.24
N ALA A 41 -4.25 -9.54 18.72
CA ALA A 41 -5.20 -8.82 17.88
C ALA A 41 -4.50 -7.98 16.80
N GLU A 42 -3.38 -7.36 17.14
CA GLU A 42 -2.58 -6.60 16.19
C GLU A 42 -1.90 -7.49 15.13
N ALA A 43 -1.42 -8.67 15.53
CA ALA A 43 -0.92 -9.66 14.59
C ALA A 43 -2.01 -10.14 13.62
N GLU A 44 -3.23 -10.39 14.11
CA GLU A 44 -4.38 -10.74 13.27
C GLU A 44 -4.75 -9.60 12.32
N ARG A 45 -4.72 -8.35 12.79
CA ARG A 45 -4.95 -7.15 11.96
C ARG A 45 -3.93 -7.06 10.82
N PHE A 46 -2.66 -7.30 11.13
CA PHE A 46 -1.59 -7.31 10.13
C PHE A 46 -1.79 -8.42 9.08
N ASP A 47 -2.05 -9.65 9.52
CA ASP A 47 -2.32 -10.79 8.64
C ASP A 47 -3.53 -10.53 7.72
N ALA A 48 -4.59 -9.90 8.25
CA ALA A 48 -5.74 -9.50 7.47
C ALA A 48 -5.38 -8.47 6.40
N ALA A 49 -4.54 -7.48 6.73
CA ALA A 49 -4.06 -6.48 5.79
C ALA A 49 -3.20 -7.08 4.66
N VAL A 50 -2.30 -8.03 4.98
CA VAL A 50 -1.51 -8.75 3.98
C VAL A 50 -2.42 -9.53 3.02
N LYS A 51 -3.44 -10.23 3.55
CA LYS A 51 -4.42 -10.98 2.73
C LYS A 51 -5.25 -10.05 1.84
N ALA A 52 -5.71 -8.92 2.38
CA ALA A 52 -6.46 -7.92 1.63
C ALA A 52 -5.63 -7.36 0.48
N THR A 53 -4.38 -6.95 0.76
CA THR A 53 -3.46 -6.40 -0.23
C THR A 53 -3.16 -7.40 -1.34
N ARG A 54 -2.94 -8.68 -1.00
CA ARG A 54 -2.77 -9.74 -2.01
C ARG A 54 -3.97 -9.83 -2.93
N LYS A 55 -5.18 -9.87 -2.37
CA LYS A 55 -6.42 -9.97 -3.13
C LYS A 55 -6.59 -8.78 -4.07
N GLU A 56 -6.28 -7.56 -3.61
CA GLU A 56 -6.35 -6.35 -4.43
C GLU A 56 -5.35 -6.38 -5.58
N LEU A 57 -4.11 -6.85 -5.36
CA LEU A 57 -3.11 -7.00 -6.41
C LEU A 57 -3.50 -8.09 -7.43
N GLU A 58 -4.08 -9.21 -6.97
CA GLU A 58 -4.61 -10.25 -7.86
C GLU A 58 -5.78 -9.74 -8.71
N GLN A 59 -6.69 -8.97 -8.10
CA GLN A 59 -7.79 -8.31 -8.81
C GLN A 59 -7.25 -7.33 -9.87
N LEU A 60 -6.27 -6.50 -9.51
CA LEU A 60 -5.63 -5.57 -10.44
C LEU A 60 -4.99 -6.31 -11.62
N ARG A 61 -4.32 -7.44 -11.35
CA ARG A 61 -3.73 -8.29 -12.40
C ARG A 61 -4.80 -8.89 -13.32
N SER A 62 -5.93 -9.33 -12.76
CA SER A 62 -7.04 -9.88 -13.55
C SER A 62 -7.78 -8.84 -14.39
N ALA A 63 -7.72 -7.57 -13.99
CA ALA A 63 -8.36 -6.46 -14.65
C ALA A 63 -7.48 -5.79 -15.72
N ILE A 64 -6.29 -6.34 -16.03
CA ILE A 64 -5.39 -5.80 -17.06
C ILE A 64 -6.07 -5.90 -18.44
N PRO A 65 -6.26 -4.79 -19.16
CA PRO A 65 -6.82 -4.80 -20.51
C PRO A 65 -5.93 -5.54 -21.52
N GLU A 66 -6.53 -6.14 -22.55
CA GLU A 66 -5.78 -6.85 -23.62
C GLU A 66 -4.79 -5.95 -24.38
N ASN A 67 -5.05 -4.65 -24.43
CA ASN A 67 -4.19 -3.66 -25.08
C ASN A 67 -3.17 -3.01 -24.15
N ALA A 68 -3.02 -3.49 -22.91
CA ALA A 68 -2.04 -2.99 -21.97
C ALA A 68 -0.61 -3.46 -22.30
N PRO A 69 0.44 -2.71 -21.90
CA PRO A 69 1.82 -3.17 -22.04
C PRO A 69 2.06 -4.47 -21.26
N THR A 70 2.77 -5.41 -21.87
CA THR A 70 3.08 -6.74 -21.29
C THR A 70 3.80 -6.63 -19.94
N GLU A 71 4.59 -5.58 -19.76
CA GLU A 71 5.37 -5.31 -18.54
C GLU A 71 4.46 -5.07 -17.32
N LEU A 72 3.23 -4.59 -17.51
CA LEU A 72 2.31 -4.29 -16.41
C LEU A 72 1.98 -5.55 -15.58
N GLY A 73 1.75 -6.68 -16.25
CA GLY A 73 1.52 -7.95 -15.57
C GLY A 73 2.75 -8.46 -14.81
N ALA A 74 3.94 -8.23 -15.37
CA ALA A 74 5.21 -8.56 -14.72
C ALA A 74 5.44 -7.70 -13.47
N PHE A 75 5.17 -6.39 -13.53
CA PHE A 75 5.27 -5.50 -12.38
C PHE A 75 4.36 -5.94 -11.24
N ILE A 76 3.09 -6.26 -11.49
CA ILE A 76 2.18 -6.70 -10.43
C ILE A 76 2.61 -8.06 -9.86
N SER A 77 3.12 -8.96 -10.71
CA SER A 77 3.63 -10.26 -10.26
C SER A 77 4.85 -10.10 -9.33
N LEU A 78 5.72 -9.13 -9.60
CA LEU A 78 6.83 -8.78 -8.71
C LEU A 78 6.33 -8.30 -7.33
N HIS A 79 5.30 -7.44 -7.29
CA HIS A 79 4.75 -6.96 -6.02
C HIS A 79 4.08 -8.08 -5.22
N LEU A 80 3.40 -9.01 -5.90
CA LEU A 80 2.85 -10.22 -5.27
C LEU A 80 3.96 -11.11 -4.67
N MET A 81 5.09 -11.23 -5.37
CA MET A 81 6.26 -11.98 -4.89
C MET A 81 6.88 -11.33 -3.65
N LEU A 82 7.03 -10.00 -3.65
CA LEU A 82 7.51 -9.27 -2.47
C LEU A 82 6.56 -9.45 -1.29
N LEU A 83 5.24 -9.35 -1.50
CA LEU A 83 4.25 -9.55 -0.44
C LEU A 83 4.22 -10.99 0.10
N THR A 84 4.68 -12.00 -0.67
CA THR A 84 4.86 -13.38 -0.18
C THR A 84 6.16 -13.60 0.60
N ASP A 85 7.10 -12.66 0.56
CA ASP A 85 8.38 -12.81 1.23
C ASP A 85 8.18 -12.91 2.75
N VAL A 86 8.91 -13.80 3.41
CA VAL A 86 8.79 -14.05 4.86
C VAL A 86 9.14 -12.80 5.66
N THR A 87 10.12 -12.02 5.20
CA THR A 87 10.55 -10.78 5.86
C THR A 87 9.45 -9.71 5.88
N LEU A 88 8.53 -9.76 4.91
CA LEU A 88 7.43 -8.81 4.81
C LEU A 88 6.12 -9.36 5.34
N SER A 89 5.89 -10.67 5.29
CA SER A 89 4.61 -11.28 5.63
C SER A 89 4.56 -11.91 7.02
N ARG A 90 5.70 -12.19 7.66
CA ARG A 90 5.75 -12.88 8.95
C ARG A 90 6.60 -12.17 9.98
N GLU A 91 7.77 -11.69 9.60
CA GLU A 91 8.70 -11.01 10.52
C GLU A 91 8.05 -9.84 11.29
N PRO A 92 7.13 -9.03 10.71
CA PRO A 92 6.42 -8.00 11.49
C PRO A 92 5.59 -8.56 12.65
N VAL A 93 4.98 -9.74 12.48
CA VAL A 93 4.24 -10.43 13.54
C VAL A 93 5.20 -10.91 14.63
N ASP A 94 6.37 -11.38 14.25
CA ASP A 94 7.40 -11.81 15.20
C ASP A 94 7.94 -10.60 15.99
N ILE A 95 8.18 -9.46 15.34
CA ILE A 95 8.59 -8.20 16.00
C ILE A 95 7.54 -7.74 17.03
N LEU A 96 6.25 -7.77 16.68
CA LEU A 96 5.17 -7.43 17.61
C LEU A 96 5.19 -8.35 18.85
N ARG A 97 5.52 -9.62 18.67
CA ARG A 97 5.62 -10.61 19.76
C ARG A 97 6.92 -10.53 20.54
N GLU A 98 8.02 -10.10 19.93
CA GLU A 98 9.31 -9.92 20.60
C GLU A 98 9.33 -8.67 21.47
N GLN A 99 8.67 -7.59 21.03
CA GLN A 99 8.45 -6.38 21.85
C GLN A 99 7.70 -6.67 23.17
N LYS A 100 7.03 -7.83 23.28
CA LYS A 100 6.49 -8.37 24.53
C LYS A 100 7.54 -8.61 25.63
N SER A 101 8.80 -8.83 25.24
CA SER A 101 9.88 -9.28 26.14
C SER A 101 10.80 -8.16 26.60
N THR A 102 10.76 -6.99 25.97
CA THR A 102 11.52 -5.82 26.41
C THR A 102 10.69 -5.08 27.45
N PRO A 103 11.09 -5.03 28.73
CA PRO A 103 10.43 -4.13 29.66
C PRO A 103 10.69 -2.71 29.14
N SER A 104 9.64 -1.99 28.75
CA SER A 104 9.69 -0.54 28.60
C SER A 104 9.96 0.05 29.97
N GLY A 105 11.22 0.06 30.37
CA GLY A 105 11.72 0.76 31.53
C GLY A 105 11.61 2.25 31.27
N HIS A 106 10.64 2.87 31.93
CA HIS A 106 10.73 4.23 32.44
C HIS A 106 10.93 4.14 33.94
#